data_AF-A0A3D3GNC5-F1
#
_entry.id   AF-A0A3D3GNC5-F1
#
_cell.length_a   1.000
_cell.length_b   1.000
_cell.length_c   1.000
_cell.angle_alpha   90.00
_cell.angle_beta   90.00
_cell.angle_gamma   90.00
#
_symmetry.space_group_name_H-M   'P 1'
#
loop_
_entity.id
_entity.type
_entity.pdbx_description
1 polymer ?
#
loop_
_entity_poly.entity_id
_entity_poly.type
_entity_poly.pdbx_seq_one_letter_code
_entity_poly.pdbx_strand_id
1 'polypeptide(L)'
;ALPGERVEIRGGVILVNGNPLNESPFAETYYYNVDRDDWKLGHTGQVFEVPSQSYFVLGDNSANSSDSRNWGFVPRRDVIGKAKFIWWPVPRIRSVK
;
A
#
# COMPACT_ATOMS: atom_id res chain seq x y z
N ALA A 1 0.42 -4.00 -4.36
CA ALA A 1 -0.18 -5.04 -5.22
C ALA A 1 0.08 -4.73 -6.70
N LEU A 2 0.27 -5.77 -7.49
CA LEU A 2 0.52 -5.74 -8.93
C LEU A 2 -0.79 -5.80 -9.72
N PRO A 3 -0.78 -5.42 -11.01
CA PRO A 3 -1.92 -5.57 -11.90
C PRO A 3 -2.57 -6.97 -11.86
N GLY A 4 -3.89 -7.02 -11.74
CA GLY A 4 -4.71 -8.25 -11.69
C GLY A 4 -4.83 -8.89 -10.32
N GLU A 5 -4.12 -8.40 -9.30
CA GLU A 5 -4.29 -8.89 -7.93
C GLU A 5 -5.53 -8.30 -7.28
N ARG A 6 -6.23 -9.12 -6.48
CA ARG A 6 -7.31 -8.66 -5.60
C ARG A 6 -6.77 -8.32 -4.23
N VAL A 7 -7.12 -7.15 -3.71
CA VAL A 7 -6.63 -6.64 -2.43
C VAL A 7 -7.80 -6.41 -1.47
N GLU A 8 -7.57 -6.75 -0.21
CA GLU A 8 -8.45 -6.47 0.93
C GLU A 8 -7.57 -6.01 2.11
N ILE A 9 -8.05 -5.06 2.91
CA ILE A 9 -7.48 -4.77 4.23
C ILE A 9 -8.49 -5.29 5.25
N ARG A 10 -8.06 -6.22 6.11
CA ARG A 10 -8.94 -6.84 7.11
C ARG A 10 -8.22 -7.00 8.44
N GLY A 11 -8.73 -6.34 9.48
CA GLY A 11 -8.20 -6.45 10.83
C GLY A 11 -6.73 -6.01 10.95
N GLY A 12 -6.32 -5.00 10.17
CA GLY A 12 -4.94 -4.51 10.14
C GLY A 12 -4.02 -5.19 9.12
N VAL A 13 -4.46 -6.31 8.54
CA VAL A 13 -3.64 -7.14 7.64
C VAL A 13 -4.04 -6.89 6.19
N ILE A 14 -3.04 -6.76 5.32
CA ILE A 14 -3.25 -6.72 3.88
C ILE A 14 -3.39 -8.16 3.37
N LEU A 15 -4.45 -8.43 2.62
CA LEU A 15 -4.63 -9.68 1.90
C LEU A 15 -4.48 -9.45 0.40
N VAL A 16 -3.68 -10.29 -0.24
CA VAL A 16 -3.50 -10.32 -1.68
C VAL A 16 -4.02 -11.67 -2.19
N ASN A 17 -5.01 -11.63 -3.07
CA ASN A 17 -5.72 -12.81 -3.56
C ASN A 17 -6.28 -13.71 -2.44
N GLY A 18 -6.66 -13.11 -1.31
CA GLY A 18 -7.19 -13.80 -0.13
C GLY A 18 -6.13 -14.33 0.84
N ASN A 19 -4.84 -14.24 0.50
CA ASN A 19 -3.75 -14.67 1.37
C ASN A 19 -3.13 -13.46 2.11
N PRO A 20 -2.82 -13.58 3.41
CA PRO A 20 -2.10 -12.54 4.14
C PRO A 20 -0.74 -12.22 3.50
N LEU A 21 -0.45 -10.93 3.32
CA LEU A 21 0.85 -10.46 2.87
C LEU A 21 1.85 -10.50 4.04
N ASN A 22 2.62 -11.57 4.13
CA ASN A 22 3.56 -11.83 5.22
C ASN A 22 5.00 -11.33 4.96
N GLU A 23 5.14 -10.31 4.12
CA GLU A 23 6.44 -9.72 3.77
C GLU A 23 6.71 -8.49 4.64
N SER A 24 7.90 -8.37 5.22
CA SER A 24 8.35 -7.14 5.88
C SER A 24 8.53 -6.03 4.84
N PRO A 25 8.09 -4.78 5.10
CA PRO A 25 7.55 -4.27 6.37
C PRO A 25 6.03 -4.43 6.55
N PHE A 26 5.31 -4.92 5.53
CA PHE A 26 3.85 -5.00 5.55
C PHE A 26 3.30 -5.88 6.67
N ALA A 27 3.96 -7.00 6.94
CA ALA A 27 3.57 -7.92 8.02
C ALA A 27 3.73 -7.34 9.44
N GLU A 28 4.56 -6.30 9.57
CA GLU A 28 4.88 -5.64 10.85
C GLU A 28 4.06 -4.36 11.07
N THR A 29 3.28 -3.94 10.07
CA THR A 29 2.54 -2.68 10.08
C THR A 29 1.04 -2.96 10.15
N TYR A 30 0.35 -2.26 11.05
CA TYR A 30 -1.11 -2.29 11.10
C TYR A 30 -1.69 -1.31 10.10
N TYR A 31 -2.41 -1.80 9.09
CA TYR A 31 -3.07 -0.98 8.08
C TYR A 31 -4.54 -0.73 8.42
N TYR A 32 -4.92 0.55 8.51
CA TYR A 32 -6.27 0.94 8.83
C TYR A 32 -7.16 0.94 7.58
N ASN A 33 -8.34 0.35 7.70
CA ASN A 33 -9.46 0.65 6.81
C ASN A 33 -9.87 2.12 6.98
N VAL A 34 -10.42 2.72 5.93
CA VAL A 34 -10.90 4.10 5.98
C VAL A 34 -12.32 4.16 5.43
N ASP A 35 -13.28 4.13 6.36
CA ASP A 35 -14.71 4.16 6.06
C ASP A 35 -15.21 5.61 5.98
N ARG A 36 -14.71 6.35 4.99
CA ARG A 36 -15.14 7.73 4.70
C ARG A 36 -15.67 7.83 3.28
N ASP A 37 -16.85 8.42 3.09
CA ASP A 37 -17.54 8.44 1.80
C ASP A 37 -16.74 9.09 0.65
N ASP A 38 -15.81 9.99 0.96
CA ASP A 38 -14.95 10.66 -0.02
C ASP A 38 -13.73 9.83 -0.46
N TRP A 39 -13.44 8.72 0.23
CA TRP A 39 -12.32 7.83 -0.06
C TRP A 39 -12.74 6.71 -1.02
N LYS A 40 -11.86 6.37 -1.95
CA LYS A 40 -12.21 5.48 -3.07
C LYS A 40 -12.07 4.00 -2.73
N LEU A 41 -11.07 3.63 -1.93
CA LEU A 41 -10.66 2.25 -1.69
C LEU A 41 -10.27 2.02 -0.22
N GLY A 42 -10.20 0.76 0.20
CA GLY A 42 -9.77 0.37 1.54
C GLY A 42 -10.87 0.46 2.60
N HIS A 43 -12.13 0.51 2.20
CA HIS A 43 -13.27 0.39 3.11
C HIS A 43 -13.32 -0.99 3.76
N THR A 44 -13.92 -1.07 4.94
CA THR A 44 -14.10 -2.31 5.70
C THR A 44 -14.89 -3.32 4.87
N GLY A 45 -14.31 -4.51 4.66
CA GLY A 45 -14.91 -5.57 3.85
C GLY A 45 -14.84 -5.37 2.33
N GLN A 46 -14.19 -4.29 1.86
CA GLN A 46 -14.02 -4.05 0.43
C GLN A 46 -12.88 -4.89 -0.14
N VAL A 47 -13.22 -5.69 -1.15
CA VAL A 47 -12.26 -6.36 -2.02
C VAL A 47 -12.26 -5.67 -3.37
N PHE A 48 -11.09 -5.32 -3.89
CA PHE A 48 -10.97 -4.67 -5.21
C PHE A 48 -9.82 -5.28 -6.01
N GLU A 49 -9.96 -5.26 -7.33
CA GLU A 49 -8.92 -5.70 -8.26
C GLU A 49 -8.08 -4.52 -8.71
N VAL A 50 -6.76 -4.68 -8.73
CA VAL A 50 -5.84 -3.68 -9.26
C VAL A 50 -5.89 -3.70 -10.78
N PRO A 51 -6.27 -2.59 -11.45
CA PRO A 51 -6.35 -2.55 -12.91
C PRO A 51 -5.02 -2.85 -13.59
N SER A 52 -5.11 -3.24 -14.87
CA SER A 52 -3.94 -3.36 -15.73
C SER A 52 -3.12 -2.06 -15.74
N GLN A 53 -1.79 -2.18 -15.84
CA GLN A 53 -0.86 -1.04 -15.89
C GLN A 53 -1.00 -0.05 -14.71
N SER A 54 -1.47 -0.51 -13.56
CA SER A 54 -1.66 0.32 -12.37
C SER A 54 -1.11 -0.36 -11.11
N TYR A 55 -0.94 0.42 -10.06
CA TYR A 55 -0.52 -0.04 -8.75
C TYR A 55 -1.48 0.45 -7.68
N PHE A 56 -1.65 -0.37 -6.65
CA PHE A 56 -2.22 0.05 -5.38
C PHE A 56 -1.07 0.24 -4.37
N VAL A 57 -0.95 1.45 -3.81
CA VAL A 57 0.12 1.81 -2.88
C VAL A 57 -0.43 2.26 -1.53
N LEU A 58 0.30 1.94 -0.47
CA LEU A 58 -0.02 2.29 0.91
C LEU A 58 1.19 2.97 1.54
N GLY A 59 0.94 3.97 2.38
CA GLY A 59 1.99 4.57 3.20
C GLY A 59 2.19 3.81 4.51
N ASP A 60 3.45 3.71 4.96
CA ASP A 60 3.82 3.05 6.21
C ASP A 60 3.17 3.71 7.43
N ASN A 61 2.97 5.04 7.41
CA ASN A 61 2.17 5.76 8.41
C ASN A 61 0.68 5.64 8.07
N SER A 62 0.15 4.42 8.12
CA SER A 62 -1.16 4.08 7.59
C SER A 62 -2.29 4.98 8.11
N ALA A 63 -2.28 5.34 9.39
CA ALA A 63 -3.31 6.19 9.99
C ALA A 63 -3.36 7.62 9.40
N ASN A 64 -2.25 8.12 8.85
CA ASN A 64 -2.12 9.51 8.38
C ASN A 64 -1.70 9.62 6.92
N SER A 65 -1.72 8.52 6.17
CA SER A 65 -1.29 8.54 4.78
C SER A 65 -2.45 8.87 3.84
N SER A 66 -2.26 9.91 3.02
CA SER A 66 -3.08 10.12 1.82
C SER A 66 -2.50 9.28 0.70
N ASP A 67 -2.97 8.04 0.58
CA ASP A 67 -2.48 7.05 -0.38
C ASP A 67 -3.61 6.52 -1.29
N SER A 68 -3.42 5.38 -1.94
CA SER A 68 -4.39 4.84 -2.89
C SER A 68 -5.78 4.58 -2.29
N ARG A 69 -5.90 4.48 -0.96
CA ARG A 69 -7.20 4.43 -0.28
C ARG A 69 -8.00 5.71 -0.52
N ASN A 70 -7.34 6.87 -0.48
CA ASN A 70 -7.95 8.16 -0.72
C ASN A 70 -8.15 8.42 -2.23
N TRP A 71 -7.06 8.48 -3.00
CA TRP A 71 -7.10 9.00 -4.37
C TRP A 71 -7.19 7.95 -5.47
N GLY A 72 -7.04 6.66 -5.16
CA GLY A 72 -7.18 5.53 -6.09
C GLY A 72 -5.85 4.96 -6.60
N PHE A 73 -5.88 4.26 -7.74
CA PHE A 73 -4.70 3.58 -8.27
C PHE A 73 -3.68 4.54 -8.91
N VAL A 74 -2.39 4.18 -8.84
CA VAL A 74 -1.29 4.87 -9.51
C VAL A 74 -1.05 4.25 -10.88
N PRO A 75 -1.16 4.98 -12.00
CA PRO A 75 -0.72 4.49 -13.30
C PRO A 75 0.78 4.14 -13.30
N ARG A 76 1.15 3.01 -13.90
CA ARG A 76 2.56 2.55 -13.95
C ARG A 76 3.50 3.59 -14.55
N ARG A 77 3.04 4.35 -15.54
CA ARG A 77 3.82 5.41 -16.19
C ARG A 77 4.23 6.55 -15.25
N ASP A 78 3.50 6.74 -14.14
CA ASP A 78 3.77 7.79 -13.17
C ASP A 78 4.80 7.33 -12.11
N VAL A 79 5.19 6.04 -12.13
CA VAL A 79 6.21 5.47 -11.26
C VAL A 79 7.59 5.61 -11.90
N ILE A 80 8.39 6.56 -11.40
CA ILE A 80 9.73 6.86 -11.92
C ILE A 80 10.76 5.79 -11.49
N GLY A 81 10.65 5.26 -10.27
CA GLY A 81 11.61 4.29 -9.75
C GLY A 81 11.36 3.83 -8.31
N LYS A 82 12.28 3.02 -7.78
CA LYS A 82 12.25 2.53 -6.39
C LYS A 82 13.29 3.27 -5.56
N ALA A 83 12.93 3.67 -4.35
CA ALA A 83 13.89 4.20 -3.37
C ALA A 83 14.91 3.10 -3.01
N LYS A 84 16.20 3.46 -2.95
CA LYS A 84 17.30 2.52 -2.71
C LYS A 84 18.18 2.85 -1.51
N PHE A 85 18.19 4.10 -1.04
CA PHE A 85 19.08 4.54 0.03
C PHE A 85 18.37 5.50 0.99
N ILE A 86 18.54 5.24 2.28
CA ILE A 86 18.28 6.22 3.34
C ILE A 86 19.61 6.91 3.59
N TRP A 87 19.67 8.23 3.40
CA TRP A 87 20.92 8.99 3.46
C TRP A 87 21.05 9.87 4.71
N TRP A 88 19.96 10.09 5.45
CA TRP A 88 19.94 10.96 6.65
C TRP A 88 19.11 10.36 7.79
N PRO A 89 19.47 10.61 9.08
CA PRO A 89 20.73 11.21 9.54
C PRO A 89 21.95 10.35 9.20
N VAL A 90 23.14 10.97 9.12
CA VAL A 90 24.39 10.30 8.69
C VAL A 90 24.63 8.94 9.38
N PRO A 91 24.40 8.77 10.71
CA PRO A 91 24.60 7.47 11.37
C PRO A 91 23.61 6.37 10.92
N ARG A 92 22.56 6.72 10.18
CA ARG A 92 21.53 5.79 9.68
C ARG A 92 21.63 5.54 8.18
N ILE A 93 22.72 5.95 7.53
CA ILE A 93 22.93 5.67 6.11
C ILE A 93 22.89 4.16 5.86
N ARG A 94 21.96 3.72 5.02
CA ARG A 94 21.80 2.31 4.65
C ARG A 94 21.05 2.15 3.33
N SER A 95 21.26 1.02 2.65
CA SER A 95 20.41 0.61 1.53
C SER A 95 19.05 0.11 2.02
N VAL A 96 18.01 0.37 1.24
CA VAL A 96 16.68 -0.23 1.42
C VAL A 96 16.65 -1.52 0.60
N LYS A 97 16.24 -2.63 1.23
CA LYS A 97 16.09 -3.93 0.56
C LYS A 97 14.92 -3.89 -0.43
#